data_AF-A0A965C421-F1
#
_entry.id   AF-A0A965C421-F1
#
_cell.length_a   1.000
_cell.length_b   1.000
_cell.length_c   1.000
_cell.angle_alpha   90.00
_cell.angle_beta   90.00
_cell.angle_gamma   90.00
#
_symmetry.space_group_name_H-M   'P 1'
#
loop_
_entity.id
_entity.type
_entity.pdbx_description
1 polymer ?
#
loop_
_entity_poly.entity_id
_entity_poly.type
_entity_poly.pdbx_seq_one_letter_code
_entity_poly.pdbx_strand_id
1 'polypeptide(L)' 'MIGWQAHLAIDYTRSAERTVAKFVHKGPLRLLQSLYPEGYDVCH' A
#
# COMPACT_ATOMS: atom_id res chain seq x y z
N MET A 1 -5.73 -5.37 -28.46
CA MET A 1 -4.78 -5.85 -27.44
C MET A 1 -5.58 -6.21 -26.20
N ILE A 2 -5.42 -7.42 -25.67
CA ILE A 2 -6.10 -7.81 -24.44
C ILE A 2 -5.30 -7.17 -23.30
N GLY A 3 -5.88 -6.17 -22.64
CA GLY A 3 -5.25 -5.50 -21.50
C GLY A 3 -5.11 -6.48 -20.33
N TRP A 4 -4.06 -6.32 -19.53
CA TRP A 4 -3.85 -7.16 -18.36
C TRP A 4 -4.88 -6.78 -17.29
N GLN A 5 -5.59 -7.77 -16.75
CA GLN A 5 -6.55 -7.51 -15.68
C GLN A 5 -5.81 -7.45 -14.35
N ALA A 6 -5.95 -6.32 -13.65
CA ALA A 6 -5.28 -6.05 -12.39
C ALA A 6 -6.28 -5.66 -11.30
N HIS A 7 -6.00 -6.05 -10.06
CA HIS A 7 -6.83 -5.71 -8.91
C HIS A 7 -5.93 -5.46 -7.70
N LEU A 8 -6.28 -4.48 -6.87
CA LEU A 8 -5.59 -4.17 -5.64
C LEU A 8 -6.64 -3.92 -4.56
N ALA A 9 -6.52 -4.66 -3.45
CA ALA A 9 -7.20 -4.38 -2.21
C ALA A 9 -6.14 -4.02 -1.18
N ILE A 10 -6.35 -2.91 -0.45
CA ILE A 10 -5.41 -2.40 0.53
C ILE A 10 -6.17 -1.83 1.73
N ASP A 11 -5.69 -2.19 2.91
CA ASP A 11 -6.22 -1.76 4.20
C ASP A 11 -5.09 -1.10 4.99
N TYR A 12 -5.26 0.18 5.30
CA TYR A 12 -4.35 0.91 6.17
C TYR A 12 -4.86 0.88 7.61
N THR A 13 -3.97 0.56 8.54
CA THR A 13 -4.28 0.56 9.97
C THR A 13 -3.16 1.23 10.74
N ARG A 14 -3.52 2.12 11.68
CA ARG A 14 -2.55 2.70 12.60
C ARG A 14 -2.15 1.64 13.63
N SER A 15 -0.85 1.38 13.72
CA SER A 15 -0.21 0.45 14.66
C SER A 15 0.83 1.21 15.47
N ALA A 16 0.45 1.63 16.67
CA ALA A 16 1.22 2.53 17.53
C ALA A 16 1.53 3.85 16.79
N GLU A 17 2.81 4.16 16.60
CA GLU A 17 3.25 5.40 15.97
C GLU A 17 3.24 5.32 14.44
N ARG A 18 3.19 4.14 13.82
CA ARG A 18 3.22 4.01 12.36
C ARG A 18 1.92 3.46 11.77
N THR A 19 1.71 3.69 10.50
CA THR A 19 0.64 3.04 9.70
C THR A 19 1.17 1.78 9.02
N VAL A 20 0.36 0.73 9.00
CA VAL A 20 0.68 -0.53 8.32
C VAL A 20 -0.34 -0.74 7.21
N ALA A 21 0.17 -1.06 6.02
CA ALA A 21 -0.64 -1.47 4.87
C ALA A 21 -0.70 -3.00 4.80
N LYS A 22 -1.90 -3.57 4.88
CA LYS A 22 -2.15 -4.95 4.46
C LYS A 22 -2.76 -4.90 3.07
N PHE A 23 -2.27 -5.71 2.15
CA PHE A 23 -2.76 -5.67 0.78
C PHE A 23 -2.70 -7.02 0.09
N VAL A 24 -3.58 -7.18 -0.89
CA VAL A 24 -3.58 -8.28 -1.85
C VAL A 24 -3.68 -7.67 -3.24
N HIS A 25 -2.81 -8.11 -4.15
CA HIS A 25 -2.84 -7.66 -5.54
C HIS A 25 -2.92 -8.83 -6.51
N LYS A 26 -3.56 -8.59 -7.65
CA LYS A 26 -3.61 -9.50 -8.80
C LYS A 26 -2.97 -8.82 -10.01
N GLY A 27 -2.26 -9.62 -10.80
CA GLY A 27 -1.56 -9.14 -11.99
C GLY A 27 -0.26 -8.39 -11.65
N PRO A 28 0.16 -7.44 -12.50
CA PRO A 28 1.49 -6.85 -12.44
C PRO A 28 1.64 -5.76 -11.39
N LEU A 29 0.60 -5.42 -10.64
CA LEU A 29 0.64 -4.38 -9.61
C LEU A 29 1.65 -4.72 -8.51
N ARG A 30 2.35 -3.71 -8.02
CA ARG A 30 3.24 -3.78 -6.87
C ARG A 30 2.97 -2.56 -6.01
N LEU A 31 2.87 -2.77 -4.69
CA LEU A 31 2.81 -1.68 -3.73
C LEU A 31 4.23 -1.36 -3.27
N LEU A 32 4.58 -0.07 -3.22
CA LEU A 32 5.83 0.37 -2.64
C LEU A 32 5.74 0.35 -1.11
N GLN A 33 6.90 0.23 -0.45
CA GLN A 33 6.95 0.29 1.01
C GLN A 33 6.46 1.66 1.50
N SER A 34 5.64 1.68 2.55
CA SER A 34 5.22 2.92 3.22
C SER A 34 6.42 3.72 3.73
N LEU A 35 6.41 5.02 3.47
CA LEU A 35 7.47 5.95 3.85
C LEU A 35 6.95 7.00 4.82
N TYR A 36 7.84 7.48 5.69
CA TYR A 36 7.58 8.48 6.73
C TYR A 36 8.59 9.65 6.66
N PRO A 37 8.71 10.35 5.53
CA PRO A 37 9.73 11.37 5.35
C PRO A 37 9.55 12.58 6.29
N GLU A 38 8.31 12.93 6.67
CA GLU A 38 8.02 14.02 7.62
C GLU A 38 7.83 13.54 9.07
N GLY A 39 8.13 12.28 9.35
CA GLY A 39 7.92 11.65 10.66
C GLY A 39 6.69 10.73 10.70
N TYR A 40 6.47 10.12 11.86
CA TYR A 40 5.51 9.02 12.03
C TYR A 40 4.04 9.41 11.85
N ASP A 41 3.72 10.70 11.89
CA ASP A 41 2.37 11.21 11.75
C ASP A 41 1.84 11.18 10.31
N VAL A 42 2.74 11.12 9.31
CA VAL A 42 2.37 11.14 7.88
C VAL A 42 2.96 9.92 7.17
N CYS A 43 2.07 9.08 6.64
CA CYS A 43 2.42 7.95 5.79
C CYS A 43 2.15 8.30 4.33
N HIS A 44 3.14 8.08 3.46
CA HIS A 44 3.03 8.19 2.01
C HIS A 44 2.85 6.83 1.35
#